data_AF-A0A550C259-F1
#
_entry.id   AF-A0A550C259-F1
#
_cell.length_a   1.000
_cell.length_b   1.000
_cell.length_c   1.000
_cell.angle_alpha   90.00
_cell.angle_beta   90.00
_cell.angle_gamma   90.00
#
_symmetry.space_group_name_H-M   'P 1'
#
loop_
_entity.id
_entity.type
_entity.pdbx_description
1 polymer ?
#
loop_
_entity_poly.entity_id
_entity_poly.type
_entity_poly.pdbx_seq_one_letter_code
_entity_poly.pdbx_strand_id
1 'polypeptide(L)'
;MQRVSRTVGLTILVAKLAEWPTTDTLQQVKFLLRSPLIHEDLRVDPQLPLENAVAFFKSIPVRRVTLHIEALSDILSWIGTDDAGRTKWLSRSLSEVESMAMMQDVASCVRDAWPRLLLWLDFLHPMHYCHLGSEVVKELPIPTVVRATFLLFYLKRTHLDLFAENSLIYRMLFMFWLHYRSYCDISGIAVDDDHFESLSMLAEIVLRHALWKTGINKPGLLLEDADPHALSILREVVGNRPRRLYRHAVEHARILAGVADVKPGRSSPLSRQLLLVGVLAGELMRIPNHPKDVTLALVQLLQKLEAGPNLQHEAGLLCGILLDVWGSGLASDDRRSMTWALRAGVVWPIVSLYRSVGDQGPDGLILAQTLRFIARQTVYVDVLRALVASGSVGDLIYTGFEDADAINDTILDRLGLLRSTYKTNCGYDGCSSAAEDDPPRLRRCKGCFTARYCSRECQRKAWPSHRKGCADDRAVLLPDSDDLSAFDARFLVLYGREYARVHAPEMLQAIQDMQIGASPGNEAYDVIIDLGAAPPTWDVLRSDCDVANGTVTIMACIDRRPMYYGGVYVARTTMHWLENVMTADCAVQ
;
A
#
# COMPACT_ATOMS: atom_id res chain seq x y z
N MET A 1 2.89 -26.10 49.93
CA MET A 1 2.15 -24.91 50.43
C MET A 1 2.96 -23.61 50.33
N GLN A 2 4.21 -23.52 50.82
CA GLN A 2 5.00 -22.27 50.75
C GLN A 2 5.26 -21.73 49.32
N ARG A 3 5.44 -22.59 48.31
CA ARG A 3 5.56 -22.16 46.89
C ARG A 3 4.25 -21.60 46.31
N VAL A 4 3.11 -22.23 46.62
CA VAL A 4 1.77 -21.79 46.17
C VAL A 4 1.42 -20.40 46.71
N SER A 5 1.86 -20.09 47.93
CA SER A 5 1.66 -18.76 48.55
C SER A 5 2.38 -17.61 47.83
N ARG A 6 3.37 -17.89 46.96
CA ARG A 6 4.26 -16.86 46.40
C ARG A 6 3.96 -16.50 44.94
N THR A 7 3.56 -17.46 44.09
CA THR A 7 2.96 -17.15 42.77
C THR A 7 1.72 -16.29 42.94
N VAL A 8 0.87 -16.66 43.92
CA VAL A 8 -0.26 -15.86 44.37
C VAL A 8 0.20 -14.48 44.87
N GLY A 9 1.39 -14.39 45.48
CA GLY A 9 2.00 -13.14 45.91
C GLY A 9 2.28 -12.15 44.76
N LEU A 10 2.84 -12.60 43.63
CA LEU A 10 3.09 -11.72 42.48
C LEU A 10 1.78 -11.23 41.87
N THR A 11 0.81 -12.12 41.62
CA THR A 11 -0.51 -11.74 41.09
C THR A 11 -1.27 -10.81 42.05
N ILE A 12 -1.20 -11.06 43.37
CA ILE A 12 -1.77 -10.16 44.38
C ILE A 12 -1.08 -8.80 44.36
N LEU A 13 0.25 -8.76 44.19
CA LEU A 13 0.97 -7.49 44.14
C LEU A 13 0.67 -6.70 42.88
N VAL A 14 0.49 -7.37 41.74
CA VAL A 14 0.00 -6.74 40.50
C VAL A 14 -1.44 -6.22 40.68
N ALA A 15 -2.32 -6.98 41.33
CA ALA A 15 -3.67 -6.51 41.65
C ALA A 15 -3.65 -5.32 42.62
N LYS A 16 -2.76 -5.31 43.62
CA LYS A 16 -2.60 -4.19 44.55
C LYS A 16 -2.00 -2.96 43.88
N LEU A 17 -1.06 -3.16 42.95
CA LEU A 17 -0.57 -2.09 42.09
C LEU A 17 -1.75 -1.45 41.36
N ALA A 18 -2.66 -2.28 40.78
CA ALA A 18 -3.88 -1.86 40.07
C ALA A 18 -4.75 -0.87 40.80
N GLU A 19 -4.84 -1.00 42.12
CA GLU A 19 -5.67 -0.14 42.92
C GLU A 19 -4.92 1.13 43.38
N TRP A 20 -3.68 1.00 43.90
CA TRP A 20 -2.91 2.11 44.48
C TRP A 20 -1.38 1.90 44.42
N PRO A 21 -0.65 2.55 43.48
CA PRO A 21 0.81 2.46 43.45
C PRO A 21 1.41 3.30 44.59
N THR A 22 1.86 2.64 45.65
CA THR A 22 2.67 3.27 46.70
C THR A 22 4.16 3.02 46.44
N THR A 23 5.03 3.88 46.96
CA THR A 23 6.50 3.67 46.92
C THR A 23 6.89 2.30 47.49
N ASP A 24 6.19 1.83 48.53
CA ASP A 24 6.41 0.51 49.12
C ASP A 24 6.02 -0.62 48.15
N THR A 25 4.85 -0.52 47.50
CA THR A 25 4.43 -1.49 46.46
C THR A 25 5.45 -1.59 45.34
N LEU A 26 6.03 -0.46 44.91
CA LEU A 26 7.05 -0.43 43.86
C LEU A 26 8.36 -1.08 44.30
N GLN A 27 8.80 -0.85 45.54
CA GLN A 27 9.99 -1.53 46.08
C GLN A 27 9.78 -3.04 46.21
N GLN A 28 8.57 -3.48 46.59
CA GLN A 28 8.22 -4.91 46.62
C GLN A 28 8.25 -5.53 45.22
N VAL A 29 7.74 -4.83 44.21
CA VAL A 29 7.81 -5.28 42.80
C VAL A 29 9.26 -5.38 42.34
N LYS A 30 10.10 -4.37 42.62
CA LYS A 30 11.54 -4.42 42.30
C LYS A 30 12.25 -5.57 43.00
N PHE A 31 11.96 -5.79 44.28
CA PHE A 31 12.51 -6.90 45.04
C PHE A 31 12.11 -8.25 44.43
N LEU A 32 10.85 -8.39 44.02
CA LEU A 32 10.38 -9.60 43.35
C LEU A 32 11.04 -9.80 42.00
N LEU A 33 11.10 -8.77 41.13
CA LEU A 33 11.77 -8.84 39.82
C LEU A 33 13.23 -9.27 39.91
N ARG A 34 13.92 -8.90 41.00
CA ARG A 34 15.31 -9.30 41.27
C ARG A 34 15.44 -10.66 41.96
N SER A 35 14.32 -11.28 42.37
CA SER A 35 14.33 -12.54 43.09
C SER A 35 14.51 -13.72 42.12
N PRO A 36 15.50 -14.62 42.35
CA PRO A 36 15.69 -15.82 41.53
C PRO A 36 14.46 -16.72 41.48
N LEU A 37 13.55 -16.57 42.44
CA LEU A 37 12.34 -17.36 42.59
C LEU A 37 11.31 -17.09 41.49
N ILE A 38 11.28 -15.89 40.90
CA ILE A 38 10.39 -15.61 39.75
C ILE A 38 10.71 -16.56 38.58
N HIS A 39 11.98 -16.93 38.44
CA HIS A 39 12.44 -17.81 37.37
C HIS A 39 12.29 -19.30 37.71
N GLU A 40 11.93 -19.68 38.94
CA GLU A 40 11.90 -21.09 39.35
C GLU A 40 10.84 -21.88 38.57
N ASP A 41 9.63 -21.33 38.40
CA ASP A 41 8.58 -21.98 37.61
C ASP A 41 8.92 -21.98 36.10
N LEU A 42 9.67 -20.98 35.61
CA LEU A 42 10.15 -20.94 34.21
C LEU A 42 11.26 -21.96 33.93
N ARG A 43 11.90 -22.53 34.95
CA ARG A 43 12.93 -23.58 34.79
C ARG A 43 12.36 -24.95 34.45
N VAL A 44 11.05 -25.15 34.62
CA VAL A 44 10.40 -26.38 34.19
C VAL A 44 10.51 -26.46 32.66
N ASP A 45 11.03 -27.57 32.16
CA ASP A 45 11.16 -27.81 30.73
C ASP A 45 9.76 -28.01 30.11
N PRO A 46 9.34 -27.16 29.16
CA PRO A 46 8.06 -27.32 28.49
C PRO A 46 7.99 -28.56 27.59
N GLN A 47 9.12 -29.19 27.22
CA GLN A 47 9.19 -30.31 26.28
C GLN A 47 9.02 -31.70 26.92
N LEU A 48 8.65 -31.78 28.21
CA LEU A 48 8.40 -33.08 28.84
C LEU A 48 7.36 -33.88 28.02
N PRO A 49 7.62 -35.17 27.71
CA PRO A 49 6.77 -35.95 26.82
C PRO A 49 5.38 -36.13 27.43
N LEU A 50 4.35 -35.82 26.65
CA LEU A 50 2.97 -35.84 27.13
C LEU A 50 2.10 -36.68 26.22
N GLU A 51 1.45 -37.66 26.83
CA GLU A 51 0.48 -38.55 26.18
C GLU A 51 -0.88 -37.84 25.93
N ASN A 52 -1.13 -36.65 26.53
CA ASN A 52 -2.37 -35.90 26.36
C ASN A 52 -2.16 -34.36 26.49
N ALA A 53 -2.23 -33.64 25.36
CA ALA A 53 -2.03 -32.18 25.30
C ALA A 53 -3.09 -31.38 26.07
N VAL A 54 -4.36 -31.79 26.06
CA VAL A 54 -5.47 -31.06 26.72
C VAL A 54 -5.31 -31.11 28.24
N ALA A 55 -4.99 -32.29 28.79
CA ALA A 55 -4.73 -32.44 30.21
C ALA A 55 -3.51 -31.61 30.65
N PHE A 56 -2.54 -31.40 29.75
CA PHE A 56 -1.33 -30.65 30.05
C PHE A 56 -1.54 -29.14 30.16
N PHE A 57 -2.36 -28.52 29.32
CA PHE A 57 -2.69 -27.08 29.50
C PHE A 57 -3.38 -26.81 30.84
N LYS A 58 -4.03 -27.83 31.40
CA LYS A 58 -4.65 -27.81 32.73
C LYS A 58 -3.67 -28.17 33.85
N SER A 59 -2.44 -28.56 33.52
CA SER A 59 -1.41 -28.89 34.51
C SER A 59 -0.99 -27.67 35.33
N ILE A 60 -0.59 -27.93 36.57
CA ILE A 60 -0.15 -26.89 37.51
C ILE A 60 1.05 -26.09 36.96
N PRO A 61 2.09 -26.70 36.35
CA PRO A 61 3.23 -25.96 35.81
C PRO A 61 2.82 -24.94 34.73
N VAL A 62 2.01 -25.36 33.74
CA VAL A 62 1.58 -24.48 32.64
C VAL A 62 0.77 -23.30 33.17
N ARG A 63 -0.17 -23.56 34.08
CA ARG A 63 -0.96 -22.48 34.72
C ARG A 63 -0.09 -21.49 35.47
N ARG A 64 0.93 -21.95 36.22
CA ARG A 64 1.85 -21.06 36.94
C ARG A 64 2.68 -20.20 36.00
N VAL A 65 3.23 -20.81 34.95
CA VAL A 65 4.01 -20.07 33.96
C VAL A 65 3.14 -19.06 33.24
N THR A 66 1.92 -19.43 32.85
CA THR A 66 0.96 -18.52 32.23
C THR A 66 0.66 -17.34 33.16
N LEU A 67 0.38 -17.59 34.44
CA LEU A 67 0.17 -16.52 35.44
C LEU A 67 1.40 -15.63 35.65
N HIS A 68 2.62 -16.19 35.60
CA HIS A 68 3.84 -15.39 35.68
C HIS A 68 4.03 -14.51 34.44
N ILE A 69 3.74 -15.05 33.26
CA ILE A 69 3.77 -14.32 32.00
C ILE A 69 2.71 -13.20 32.02
N GLU A 70 1.51 -13.45 32.53
CA GLU A 70 0.46 -12.44 32.72
C GLU A 70 0.88 -11.35 33.70
N ALA A 71 1.40 -11.73 34.87
CA ALA A 71 1.83 -10.76 35.88
C ALA A 71 2.99 -9.88 35.38
N LEU A 72 3.98 -10.47 34.70
CA LEU A 72 5.02 -9.70 34.02
C LEU A 72 4.41 -8.79 32.95
N SER A 73 3.37 -9.28 32.27
CA SER A 73 2.73 -8.52 31.22
C SER A 73 2.03 -7.27 31.73
N ASP A 74 1.28 -7.45 32.81
CA ASP A 74 0.56 -6.40 33.49
C ASP A 74 1.55 -5.36 34.04
N ILE A 75 2.61 -5.76 34.75
CA ILE A 75 3.64 -4.84 35.27
C ILE A 75 4.22 -3.96 34.15
N LEU A 76 4.47 -4.52 32.98
CA LEU A 76 5.06 -3.77 31.86
C LEU A 76 4.05 -2.85 31.17
N SER A 77 2.80 -3.29 31.04
CA SER A 77 1.73 -2.44 30.48
C SER A 77 1.54 -1.14 31.27
N TRP A 78 1.92 -1.15 32.56
CA TRP A 78 1.85 0.00 33.45
C TRP A 78 2.95 1.03 33.19
N ILE A 79 4.14 0.54 32.84
CA ILE A 79 5.32 1.37 32.62
C ILE A 79 5.35 1.91 31.17
N GLY A 80 4.51 1.37 30.30
CA GLY A 80 4.36 1.78 28.90
C GLY A 80 3.98 3.26 28.71
N THR A 81 4.59 3.89 27.71
CA THR A 81 4.17 5.20 27.17
C THR A 81 3.06 5.02 26.14
N ASP A 82 2.08 5.93 26.11
CA ASP A 82 1.14 6.06 25.01
C ASP A 82 1.84 6.52 23.72
N ASP A 83 1.08 6.54 22.63
CA ASP A 83 1.54 6.89 21.30
C ASP A 83 2.10 8.33 21.17
N ALA A 84 1.84 9.21 22.14
CA ALA A 84 2.38 10.56 22.24
C ALA A 84 3.59 10.66 23.18
N GLY A 85 4.13 9.51 23.63
CA GLY A 85 5.18 9.46 24.65
C GLY A 85 4.69 9.77 26.07
N ARG A 86 3.37 9.86 26.30
CA ARG A 86 2.78 10.10 27.63
C ARG A 86 2.49 8.76 28.28
N THR A 87 3.15 8.43 29.37
CA THR A 87 2.85 7.23 30.21
C THR A 87 1.37 7.14 30.53
N LYS A 88 0.75 6.00 30.18
CA LYS A 88 -0.70 5.87 30.02
C LYS A 88 -1.48 5.87 31.35
N TRP A 89 -0.80 5.71 32.50
CA TRP A 89 -1.41 5.82 33.82
C TRP A 89 -0.42 6.24 34.94
N LEU A 90 0.83 5.75 34.93
CA LEU A 90 1.77 5.96 36.04
C LEU A 90 2.46 7.34 36.10
N SER A 91 2.52 8.18 35.04
CA SER A 91 3.16 9.51 35.16
C SER A 91 2.44 10.46 36.10
N ARG A 92 1.16 10.21 36.41
CA ARG A 92 0.49 11.04 37.41
C ARG A 92 1.08 10.83 38.82
N SER A 93 1.77 9.71 39.04
CA SER A 93 2.27 9.32 40.38
C SER A 93 3.77 9.05 40.44
N LEU A 94 4.42 8.70 39.34
CA LEU A 94 5.86 8.45 39.28
C LEU A 94 6.61 9.56 38.54
N SER A 95 7.78 9.90 39.08
CA SER A 95 8.75 10.71 38.36
C SER A 95 9.29 9.94 37.13
N GLU A 96 9.79 10.68 36.14
CA GLU A 96 10.46 10.12 34.97
C GLU A 96 11.65 9.22 35.38
N VAL A 97 12.41 9.63 36.40
CA VAL A 97 13.53 8.89 36.97
C VAL A 97 13.09 7.55 37.55
N GLU A 98 11.99 7.51 38.31
CA GLU A 98 11.46 6.26 38.87
C GLU A 98 10.96 5.30 37.79
N SER A 99 10.32 5.85 36.75
CA SER A 99 9.86 5.07 35.60
C SER A 99 11.03 4.45 34.84
N MET A 100 12.10 5.22 34.60
CA MET A 100 13.32 4.71 33.98
C MET A 100 14.02 3.64 34.84
N ALA A 101 14.12 3.86 36.15
CA ALA A 101 14.70 2.88 37.06
C ALA A 101 13.90 1.57 37.08
N MET A 102 12.57 1.65 37.08
CA MET A 102 11.71 0.46 37.00
C MET A 102 11.87 -0.25 35.65
N MET A 103 11.93 0.49 34.54
CA MET A 103 12.19 -0.11 33.22
C MET A 103 13.53 -0.86 33.19
N GLN A 104 14.56 -0.34 33.85
CA GLN A 104 15.86 -1.00 33.94
C GLN A 104 15.79 -2.30 34.78
N ASP A 105 15.05 -2.29 35.88
CA ASP A 105 14.82 -3.47 36.72
C ASP A 105 14.08 -4.57 35.95
N VAL A 106 13.02 -4.20 35.22
CA VAL A 106 12.29 -5.17 34.38
C VAL A 106 13.17 -5.66 33.23
N ALA A 107 13.93 -4.77 32.59
CA ALA A 107 14.85 -5.16 31.52
C ALA A 107 15.86 -6.22 32.00
N SER A 108 16.49 -5.99 33.16
CA SER A 108 17.39 -6.97 33.77
C SER A 108 16.71 -8.31 34.04
N CYS A 109 15.49 -8.28 34.61
CA CYS A 109 14.71 -9.50 34.89
C CYS A 109 14.40 -10.28 33.60
N VAL A 110 13.98 -9.59 32.54
CA VAL A 110 13.67 -10.21 31.23
C VAL A 110 14.92 -10.82 30.61
N ARG A 111 16.06 -10.13 30.67
CA ARG A 111 17.35 -10.66 30.18
C ARG A 111 17.73 -11.97 30.88
N ASP A 112 17.62 -12.02 32.20
CA ASP A 112 17.93 -13.23 32.99
C ASP A 112 16.96 -14.39 32.72
N ALA A 113 15.71 -14.05 32.38
CA ALA A 113 14.66 -15.01 32.05
C ALA A 113 14.63 -15.42 30.58
N TRP A 114 15.32 -14.69 29.69
CA TRP A 114 15.08 -14.69 28.24
C TRP A 114 15.08 -16.09 27.60
N PRO A 115 16.08 -16.97 27.80
CA PRO A 115 16.07 -18.29 27.16
C PRO A 115 14.86 -19.13 27.56
N ARG A 116 14.41 -19.01 28.82
CA ARG A 116 13.28 -19.78 29.35
C ARG A 116 11.95 -19.18 28.90
N LEU A 117 11.85 -17.85 28.89
CA LEU A 117 10.67 -17.17 28.36
C LEU A 117 10.45 -17.54 26.89
N LEU A 118 11.50 -17.56 26.07
CA LEU A 118 11.37 -17.97 24.67
C LEU A 118 10.90 -19.43 24.51
N LEU A 119 11.43 -20.37 25.30
CA LEU A 119 10.98 -21.76 25.27
C LEU A 119 9.51 -21.90 25.65
N TRP A 120 9.04 -21.16 26.66
CA TRP A 120 7.65 -21.18 27.08
C TRP A 120 6.72 -20.48 26.09
N LEU A 121 7.16 -19.37 25.47
CA LEU A 121 6.38 -18.70 24.44
C LEU A 121 6.27 -19.56 23.17
N ASP A 122 7.36 -20.22 22.77
CA ASP A 122 7.34 -21.18 21.68
C ASP A 122 6.40 -22.34 22.03
N PHE A 123 6.54 -22.93 23.22
CA PHE A 123 5.64 -23.98 23.67
C PHE A 123 4.17 -23.56 23.69
N LEU A 124 3.82 -22.36 24.14
CA LEU A 124 2.44 -21.86 24.18
C LEU A 124 1.96 -21.33 22.82
N HIS A 125 2.82 -21.30 21.80
CA HIS A 125 2.49 -20.73 20.51
C HIS A 125 1.44 -21.59 19.78
N PRO A 126 0.35 -21.01 19.26
CA PRO A 126 -0.73 -21.78 18.62
C PRO A 126 -0.30 -22.61 17.39
N MET A 127 0.81 -22.25 16.74
CA MET A 127 1.30 -22.96 15.55
C MET A 127 1.60 -24.44 15.80
N HIS A 128 1.93 -24.83 17.04
CA HIS A 128 2.25 -26.22 17.37
C HIS A 128 1.00 -27.08 17.60
N TYR A 129 -0.17 -26.46 17.76
CA TYR A 129 -1.40 -27.17 18.15
C TYR A 129 -2.52 -27.05 17.11
N CYS A 130 -2.34 -26.26 16.05
CA CYS A 130 -3.36 -26.04 15.03
C CYS A 130 -3.81 -27.34 14.31
N HIS A 131 -3.00 -28.40 14.34
CA HIS A 131 -3.33 -29.70 13.77
C HIS A 131 -4.06 -30.66 14.74
N LEU A 132 -4.18 -30.30 16.02
CA LEU A 132 -4.81 -31.14 17.06
C LEU A 132 -6.32 -30.88 17.23
N GLY A 133 -6.92 -30.04 16.38
CA GLY A 133 -8.34 -29.70 16.42
C GLY A 133 -8.66 -28.45 17.23
N SER A 134 -9.87 -27.92 17.05
CA SER A 134 -10.31 -26.63 17.63
C SER A 134 -10.41 -26.63 19.15
N GLU A 135 -10.69 -27.77 19.78
CA GLU A 135 -10.85 -27.86 21.24
C GLU A 135 -9.55 -27.58 22.01
N VAL A 136 -8.40 -28.03 21.50
CA VAL A 136 -7.10 -27.75 22.13
C VAL A 136 -6.76 -26.27 22.04
N VAL A 137 -7.04 -25.67 20.88
CA VAL A 137 -6.71 -24.28 20.59
C VAL A 137 -7.54 -23.31 21.45
N LYS A 138 -8.79 -23.66 21.79
CA LYS A 138 -9.65 -22.88 22.71
C LYS A 138 -9.08 -22.79 24.13
N GLU A 139 -8.28 -23.76 24.55
CA GLU A 139 -7.67 -23.79 25.88
C GLU A 139 -6.33 -23.03 25.92
N LEU A 140 -5.82 -22.57 24.77
CA LEU A 140 -4.59 -21.79 24.72
C LEU A 140 -4.81 -20.36 25.26
N PRO A 141 -3.90 -19.83 26.09
CA PRO A 141 -4.00 -18.48 26.62
C PRO A 141 -3.52 -17.45 25.58
N ILE A 142 -4.18 -17.40 24.41
CA ILE A 142 -3.79 -16.55 23.26
C ILE A 142 -3.58 -15.08 23.66
N PRO A 143 -4.51 -14.41 24.38
CA PRO A 143 -4.32 -13.02 24.76
C PRO A 143 -3.08 -12.79 25.64
N THR A 144 -2.76 -13.77 26.48
CA THR A 144 -1.58 -13.73 27.35
C THR A 144 -0.30 -13.88 26.55
N VAL A 145 -0.24 -14.82 25.60
CA VAL A 145 0.94 -14.98 24.73
C VAL A 145 1.16 -13.74 23.87
N VAL A 146 0.08 -13.12 23.36
CA VAL A 146 0.16 -11.88 22.58
C VAL A 146 0.66 -10.71 23.44
N ARG A 147 0.10 -10.50 24.64
CA ARG A 147 0.58 -9.47 25.57
C ARG A 147 2.05 -9.68 25.93
N ALA A 148 2.45 -10.90 26.24
CA ALA A 148 3.84 -11.22 26.54
C ALA A 148 4.77 -10.89 25.36
N THR A 149 4.37 -11.30 24.15
CA THR A 149 5.11 -11.02 22.91
C THR A 149 5.22 -9.51 22.69
N PHE A 150 4.13 -8.77 22.89
CA PHE A 150 4.12 -7.31 22.76
C PHE A 150 5.19 -6.68 23.63
N LEU A 151 5.29 -7.14 24.86
CA LEU A 151 6.16 -6.53 25.85
C LEU A 151 7.62 -6.89 25.65
N LEU A 152 7.93 -8.11 25.20
CA LEU A 152 9.28 -8.43 24.77
C LEU A 152 9.73 -7.51 23.64
N PHE A 153 8.88 -7.28 22.64
CA PHE A 153 9.19 -6.37 21.53
C PHE A 153 9.25 -4.89 21.94
N TYR A 154 8.44 -4.46 22.91
CA TYR A 154 8.55 -3.13 23.51
C TYR A 154 9.92 -2.93 24.17
N LEU A 155 10.48 -3.99 24.77
CA LEU A 155 11.82 -4.01 25.36
C LEU A 155 12.96 -4.22 24.33
N LYS A 156 12.66 -4.36 23.04
CA LYS A 156 13.66 -4.55 21.98
C LYS A 156 14.75 -3.47 22.02
N ARG A 157 14.37 -2.21 22.26
CA ARG A 157 15.30 -1.07 22.33
C ARG A 157 16.41 -1.22 23.38
N THR A 158 16.16 -1.97 24.46
CA THR A 158 17.14 -2.23 25.53
C THR A 158 17.81 -3.59 25.42
N HIS A 159 17.39 -4.42 24.45
CA HIS A 159 17.85 -5.82 24.28
C HIS A 159 18.11 -6.17 22.81
N LEU A 160 18.67 -5.24 22.04
CA LEU A 160 18.95 -5.46 20.61
C LEU A 160 19.81 -6.70 20.38
N ASP A 161 20.74 -6.97 21.29
CA ASP A 161 21.59 -8.17 21.30
C ASP A 161 20.77 -9.47 21.43
N LEU A 162 19.80 -9.53 22.35
CA LEU A 162 18.98 -10.72 22.53
C LEU A 162 18.11 -11.03 21.30
N PHE A 163 17.59 -10.00 20.64
CA PHE A 163 16.82 -10.13 19.40
C PHE A 163 17.71 -10.51 18.21
N ALA A 164 18.95 -10.02 18.15
CA ALA A 164 19.91 -10.39 17.12
C ALA A 164 20.35 -11.87 17.24
N GLU A 165 20.47 -12.38 18.47
CA GLU A 165 20.84 -13.78 18.74
C GLU A 165 19.70 -14.77 18.51
N ASN A 166 18.44 -14.33 18.60
CA ASN A 166 17.27 -15.23 18.62
C ASN A 166 16.22 -14.86 17.57
N SER A 167 16.42 -15.34 16.34
CA SER A 167 15.48 -15.15 15.23
C SER A 167 14.09 -15.77 15.47
N LEU A 168 14.00 -16.76 16.36
CA LEU A 168 12.77 -17.49 16.67
C LEU A 168 11.63 -16.57 17.11
N ILE A 169 11.92 -15.50 17.88
CA ILE A 169 10.87 -14.59 18.35
C ILE A 169 10.19 -13.83 17.21
N TYR A 170 10.94 -13.43 16.18
CA TYR A 170 10.36 -12.84 14.96
C TYR A 170 9.50 -13.85 14.22
N ARG A 171 9.98 -15.11 14.11
CA ARG A 171 9.26 -16.17 13.42
C ARG A 171 7.93 -16.44 14.10
N MET A 172 7.93 -16.58 15.42
CA MET A 172 6.72 -16.71 16.23
C MET A 172 5.80 -15.52 16.01
N LEU A 173 6.27 -14.27 16.16
CA LEU A 173 5.45 -13.08 15.97
C LEU A 173 4.76 -13.07 14.59
N PHE A 174 5.52 -13.27 13.51
CA PHE A 174 4.95 -13.21 12.17
C PHE A 174 4.04 -14.40 11.85
N MET A 175 4.35 -15.60 12.36
CA MET A 175 3.43 -16.74 12.29
C MET A 175 2.15 -16.46 13.07
N PHE A 176 2.25 -15.84 14.24
CA PHE A 176 1.09 -15.49 15.05
C PHE A 176 0.22 -14.46 14.34
N TRP A 177 0.84 -13.37 13.88
CA TRP A 177 0.16 -12.32 13.14
C TRP A 177 -0.44 -12.86 11.85
N LEU A 178 0.28 -13.51 10.94
CA LEU A 178 -0.29 -13.86 9.62
C LEU A 178 -1.31 -15.02 9.65
N HIS A 179 -1.28 -15.85 10.68
CA HIS A 179 -2.16 -17.00 10.81
C HIS A 179 -3.16 -16.87 11.96
N TYR A 180 -3.34 -15.68 12.53
CA TYR A 180 -4.23 -15.45 13.68
C TYR A 180 -5.63 -16.02 13.49
N ARG A 181 -6.22 -15.82 12.29
CA ARG A 181 -7.54 -16.37 11.95
C ARG A 181 -7.61 -17.89 12.09
N SER A 182 -6.55 -18.61 11.74
CA SER A 182 -6.51 -20.08 11.86
C SER A 182 -6.43 -20.55 13.31
N TYR A 183 -6.06 -19.67 14.24
CA TYR A 183 -5.96 -19.98 15.65
C TYR A 183 -7.25 -19.63 16.42
N CYS A 184 -8.04 -18.66 16.00
CA CYS A 184 -9.14 -18.15 16.84
C CYS A 184 -10.56 -18.52 16.36
N ASP A 185 -10.70 -19.45 15.40
CA ASP A 185 -11.98 -19.82 14.75
C ASP A 185 -12.96 -18.64 14.60
N ILE A 186 -12.53 -17.58 13.91
CA ILE A 186 -13.29 -16.33 13.75
C ILE A 186 -14.44 -16.51 12.73
N SER A 187 -14.86 -17.74 12.46
CA SER A 187 -15.86 -18.04 11.44
C SER A 187 -17.29 -17.87 12.00
N GLY A 188 -17.76 -16.63 12.09
CA GLY A 188 -19.18 -16.32 12.30
C GLY A 188 -19.63 -16.03 13.74
N ILE A 189 -18.74 -16.04 14.72
CA ILE A 189 -19.02 -15.60 16.09
C ILE A 189 -18.55 -14.15 16.24
N ALA A 190 -19.32 -13.34 16.98
CA ALA A 190 -18.89 -12.00 17.39
C ALA A 190 -17.49 -12.09 17.99
N VAL A 191 -16.51 -11.40 17.39
CA VAL A 191 -15.14 -11.38 17.89
C VAL A 191 -15.18 -10.87 19.32
N ASP A 192 -14.77 -11.72 20.26
CA ASP A 192 -14.63 -11.32 21.65
C ASP A 192 -13.63 -10.16 21.78
N ASP A 193 -13.84 -9.31 22.78
CA ASP A 193 -13.02 -8.12 22.99
C ASP A 193 -11.54 -8.48 23.15
N ASP A 194 -11.24 -9.59 23.81
CA ASP A 194 -9.88 -10.09 24.00
C ASP A 194 -9.19 -10.47 22.68
N HIS A 195 -9.93 -11.08 21.76
CA HIS A 195 -9.39 -11.44 20.45
C HIS A 195 -9.17 -10.23 19.55
N PHE A 196 -10.05 -9.24 19.66
CA PHE A 196 -9.92 -7.97 18.95
C PHE A 196 -8.69 -7.19 19.43
N GLU A 197 -8.51 -7.05 20.75
CA GLU A 197 -7.33 -6.41 21.34
C GLU A 197 -6.04 -7.17 21.01
N SER A 198 -6.07 -8.51 21.01
CA SER A 198 -4.92 -9.32 20.62
C SER A 198 -4.50 -9.06 19.16
N LEU A 199 -5.45 -8.96 18.25
CA LEU A 199 -5.16 -8.65 16.85
C LEU A 199 -4.63 -7.22 16.67
N SER A 200 -5.18 -6.25 17.42
CA SER A 200 -4.67 -4.88 17.50
C SER A 200 -3.22 -4.85 17.96
N MET A 201 -2.92 -5.54 19.06
CA MET A 201 -1.58 -5.64 19.62
C MET A 201 -0.62 -6.25 18.61
N LEU A 202 -0.95 -7.38 17.97
CA LEU A 202 -0.08 -7.98 16.95
C LEU A 202 0.27 -7.02 15.81
N ALA A 203 -0.70 -6.28 15.29
CA ALA A 203 -0.46 -5.26 14.28
C ALA A 203 0.47 -4.15 14.80
N GLU A 204 0.26 -3.71 16.04
CA GLU A 204 1.09 -2.69 16.70
C GLU A 204 2.53 -3.16 16.92
N ILE A 205 2.74 -4.39 17.39
CA ILE A 205 4.07 -4.97 17.58
C ILE A 205 4.84 -4.94 16.28
N VAL A 206 4.22 -5.43 15.21
CA VAL A 206 4.86 -5.51 13.90
C VAL A 206 5.17 -4.11 13.39
N LEU A 207 4.19 -3.21 13.42
CA LEU A 207 4.31 -1.85 12.89
C LEU A 207 5.30 -0.98 13.68
N ARG A 208 5.32 -1.07 15.02
CA ARG A 208 6.06 -0.13 15.86
C ARG A 208 7.40 -0.65 16.34
N HIS A 209 7.56 -1.97 16.47
CA HIS A 209 8.71 -2.55 17.15
C HIS A 209 9.48 -3.53 16.27
N ALA A 210 8.81 -4.52 15.68
CA ALA A 210 9.49 -5.63 15.02
C ALA A 210 10.25 -5.18 13.76
N LEU A 211 9.62 -4.37 12.91
CA LEU A 211 10.15 -4.01 11.60
C LEU A 211 11.30 -3.00 11.63
N TRP A 212 11.65 -2.42 12.78
CA TRP A 212 12.63 -1.32 12.88
C TRP A 212 13.82 -1.72 13.74
N LYS A 213 15.04 -1.36 13.30
CA LYS A 213 16.30 -1.70 14.00
C LYS A 213 16.30 -1.24 15.45
N THR A 214 15.82 -0.03 15.70
CA THR A 214 15.79 0.60 17.02
C THR A 214 14.68 0.07 17.93
N GLY A 215 13.74 -0.72 17.37
CA GLY A 215 12.54 -1.14 18.07
C GLY A 215 11.51 -0.04 18.30
N ILE A 216 11.63 1.12 17.63
CA ILE A 216 10.66 2.21 17.71
C ILE A 216 10.42 2.78 16.31
N ASN A 217 9.17 2.78 15.87
CA ASN A 217 8.74 3.53 14.69
C ASN A 217 8.73 5.04 15.01
N LYS A 218 9.49 5.81 14.24
CA LYS A 218 9.47 7.28 14.28
C LYS A 218 8.85 7.80 12.98
N PRO A 219 8.09 8.90 13.02
CA PRO A 219 7.69 9.58 11.79
C PRO A 219 8.93 9.88 10.93
N GLY A 220 8.91 9.49 9.66
CA GLY A 220 10.00 9.73 8.71
C GLY A 220 11.14 8.71 8.72
N LEU A 221 10.97 7.53 9.32
CA LEU A 221 11.94 6.44 9.15
C LEU A 221 12.05 6.05 7.67
N LEU A 222 13.28 5.78 7.26
CA LEU A 222 13.61 5.37 5.90
C LEU A 222 13.78 3.84 5.83
N LEU A 223 13.83 3.30 4.60
CA LEU A 223 14.10 1.87 4.38
C LEU A 223 15.40 1.39 5.06
N GLU A 224 16.38 2.28 5.23
CA GLU A 224 17.63 2.01 5.93
C GLU A 224 17.47 1.77 7.44
N ASP A 225 16.39 2.23 8.05
CA ASP A 225 16.06 2.00 9.46
C ASP A 225 15.35 0.67 9.70
N ALA A 226 14.89 0.02 8.63
CA ALA A 226 14.21 -1.25 8.70
C ALA A 226 15.15 -2.35 9.22
N ASP A 227 14.65 -3.22 10.10
CA ASP A 227 15.38 -4.35 10.63
C ASP A 227 15.50 -5.44 9.54
N PRO A 228 16.70 -5.64 8.95
CA PRO A 228 16.88 -6.58 7.84
C PRO A 228 16.64 -8.03 8.30
N HIS A 229 16.88 -8.33 9.58
CA HIS A 229 16.65 -9.66 10.12
C HIS A 229 15.16 -9.94 10.23
N ALA A 230 14.38 -8.99 10.78
CA ALA A 230 12.93 -9.09 10.83
C ALA A 230 12.32 -9.27 9.43
N LEU A 231 12.77 -8.48 8.45
CA LEU A 231 12.29 -8.58 7.05
C LEU A 231 12.64 -9.93 6.41
N SER A 232 13.83 -10.47 6.69
CA SER A 232 14.25 -11.79 6.23
C SER A 232 13.34 -12.89 6.79
N ILE A 233 13.07 -12.87 8.09
CA ILE A 233 12.18 -13.85 8.74
C ILE A 233 10.73 -13.69 8.27
N LEU A 234 10.25 -12.47 8.08
CA LEU A 234 8.91 -12.23 7.51
C LEU A 234 8.78 -12.85 6.11
N ARG A 235 9.80 -12.72 5.27
CA ARG A 235 9.85 -13.37 3.94
C ARG A 235 9.85 -14.89 4.04
N GLU A 236 10.63 -15.44 4.97
CA GLU A 236 10.69 -16.88 5.22
C GLU A 236 9.32 -17.44 5.66
N VAL A 237 8.64 -16.77 6.59
CA VAL A 237 7.32 -17.15 7.11
C VAL A 237 6.29 -17.23 5.98
N VAL A 238 6.34 -16.30 5.01
CA VAL A 238 5.46 -16.37 3.83
C VAL A 238 6.00 -17.24 2.70
N GLY A 239 7.06 -18.02 2.95
CA GLY A 239 7.69 -18.93 1.98
C GLY A 239 8.27 -18.22 0.76
N ASN A 240 8.85 -17.03 0.96
CA ASN A 240 9.34 -16.12 -0.08
C ASN A 240 8.25 -15.75 -1.12
N ARG A 241 6.98 -15.78 -0.73
CA ARG A 241 5.83 -15.40 -1.56
C ARG A 241 5.16 -14.16 -0.96
N PRO A 242 5.69 -12.94 -1.18
CA PRO A 242 5.13 -11.70 -0.63
C PRO A 242 3.66 -11.48 -1.00
N ARG A 243 3.16 -12.08 -2.09
CA ARG A 243 1.72 -12.10 -2.41
C ARG A 243 0.86 -12.77 -1.33
N ARG A 244 1.39 -13.72 -0.56
CA ARG A 244 0.68 -14.35 0.57
C ARG A 244 0.60 -13.39 1.76
N LEU A 245 1.67 -12.63 2.02
CA LEU A 245 1.71 -11.59 3.05
C LEU A 245 0.51 -10.66 2.94
N TYR A 246 0.31 -10.06 1.76
CA TYR A 246 -0.80 -9.11 1.56
C TYR A 246 -2.18 -9.76 1.66
N ARG A 247 -2.36 -11.03 1.30
CA ARG A 247 -3.65 -11.73 1.50
C ARG A 247 -3.99 -11.85 2.97
N HIS A 248 -3.04 -12.30 3.78
CA HIS A 248 -3.23 -12.44 5.22
C HIS A 248 -3.43 -11.06 5.89
N ALA A 249 -2.60 -10.08 5.55
CA ALA A 249 -2.67 -8.75 6.14
C ALA A 249 -3.97 -7.99 5.78
N VAL A 250 -4.46 -8.10 4.53
CA VAL A 250 -5.74 -7.49 4.13
C VAL A 250 -6.93 -8.24 4.72
N GLU A 251 -6.86 -9.57 4.85
CA GLU A 251 -7.91 -10.32 5.55
C GLU A 251 -8.05 -9.88 7.02
N HIS A 252 -6.95 -9.55 7.67
CA HIS A 252 -6.97 -9.01 9.03
C HIS A 252 -7.65 -7.65 9.10
N ALA A 253 -7.36 -6.76 8.14
CA ALA A 253 -8.05 -5.48 8.05
C ALA A 253 -9.56 -5.66 7.85
N ARG A 254 -9.99 -6.66 7.06
CA ARG A 254 -11.42 -6.99 6.89
C ARG A 254 -12.08 -7.45 8.19
N ILE A 255 -11.41 -8.30 8.98
CA ILE A 255 -11.92 -8.74 10.29
C ILE A 255 -12.09 -7.55 11.23
N LEU A 256 -11.06 -6.70 11.34
CA LEU A 256 -11.09 -5.51 12.20
C LEU A 256 -12.17 -4.51 11.78
N ALA A 257 -12.36 -4.30 10.48
CA ALA A 257 -13.45 -3.47 9.95
C ALA A 257 -14.84 -4.09 10.14
N GLY A 258 -14.95 -5.40 10.29
CA GLY A 258 -16.17 -6.06 10.75
C GLY A 258 -16.55 -5.64 12.18
N VAL A 259 -15.56 -5.59 13.07
CA VAL A 259 -15.77 -5.25 14.49
C VAL A 259 -16.01 -3.75 14.70
N ALA A 260 -15.24 -2.89 14.00
CA ALA A 260 -15.35 -1.44 14.13
C ALA A 260 -16.74 -0.91 13.70
N ASP A 261 -17.36 -1.58 12.72
CA ASP A 261 -18.73 -1.31 12.25
C ASP A 261 -19.78 -1.58 13.34
N VAL A 262 -19.59 -2.64 14.14
CA VAL A 262 -20.49 -3.02 15.24
C VAL A 262 -20.25 -2.17 16.50
N LYS A 263 -19.02 -1.71 16.73
CA LYS A 263 -18.62 -0.96 17.94
C LYS A 263 -17.95 0.38 17.58
N PRO A 264 -18.74 1.45 17.31
CA PRO A 264 -18.22 2.77 17.01
C PRO A 264 -17.25 3.26 18.09
N GLY A 265 -16.16 3.93 17.69
CA GLY A 265 -15.11 4.41 18.60
C GLY A 265 -13.94 3.44 18.81
N ARG A 266 -14.00 2.24 18.25
CA ARG A 266 -12.89 1.27 18.26
C ARG A 266 -12.18 1.16 16.90
N SER A 267 -11.99 2.26 16.19
CA SER A 267 -11.33 2.22 14.88
C SER A 267 -9.81 2.08 14.97
N SER A 268 -9.19 2.44 16.11
CA SER A 268 -7.72 2.46 16.26
C SER A 268 -7.00 1.16 15.87
N PRO A 269 -7.51 -0.06 16.16
CA PRO A 269 -6.87 -1.29 15.70
C PRO A 269 -6.86 -1.45 14.19
N LEU A 270 -7.97 -1.06 13.53
CA LEU A 270 -8.06 -1.06 12.09
C LEU A 270 -7.04 -0.06 11.51
N SER A 271 -6.95 1.14 12.05
CA SER A 271 -5.98 2.15 11.58
C SER A 271 -4.53 1.62 11.70
N ARG A 272 -4.16 0.97 12.81
CA ARG A 272 -2.83 0.33 12.97
C ARG A 272 -2.57 -0.75 11.94
N GLN A 273 -3.55 -1.63 11.70
CA GLN A 273 -3.40 -2.68 10.69
C GLN A 273 -3.29 -2.10 9.27
N LEU A 274 -4.05 -1.06 8.94
CA LEU A 274 -3.97 -0.37 7.65
C LEU A 274 -2.63 0.32 7.46
N LEU A 275 -2.14 1.05 8.48
CA LEU A 275 -0.80 1.64 8.47
C LEU A 275 0.28 0.59 8.24
N LEU A 276 0.17 -0.57 8.88
CA LEU A 276 1.09 -1.69 8.65
C LEU A 276 1.05 -2.19 7.19
N VAL A 277 -0.15 -2.36 6.61
CA VAL A 277 -0.27 -2.74 5.19
C VAL A 277 0.34 -1.66 4.29
N GLY A 278 0.12 -0.38 4.59
CA GLY A 278 0.69 0.76 3.88
C GLY A 278 2.22 0.75 3.90
N VAL A 279 2.84 0.70 5.08
CA VAL A 279 4.31 0.63 5.22
C VAL A 279 4.89 -0.57 4.46
N LEU A 280 4.23 -1.73 4.50
CA LEU A 280 4.67 -2.91 3.75
C LEU A 280 4.53 -2.72 2.23
N ALA A 281 3.43 -2.15 1.74
CA ALA A 281 3.19 -1.90 0.32
C ALA A 281 4.06 -0.77 -0.25
N GLY A 282 4.19 0.32 0.49
CA GLY A 282 4.83 1.56 0.10
C GLY A 282 6.33 1.59 0.35
N GLU A 283 6.89 0.80 1.27
CA GLU A 283 8.31 0.95 1.65
C GLU A 283 9.05 -0.39 1.73
N LEU A 284 8.61 -1.29 2.60
CA LEU A 284 9.46 -2.40 3.05
C LEU A 284 9.38 -3.66 2.17
N MET A 285 8.22 -3.91 1.56
CA MET A 285 7.91 -5.16 0.88
C MET A 285 7.25 -4.96 -0.49
N ARG A 286 7.57 -3.85 -1.16
CA ARG A 286 7.09 -3.49 -2.51
C ARG A 286 7.10 -4.70 -3.45
N ILE A 287 5.96 -4.99 -4.06
CA ILE A 287 5.87 -5.97 -5.16
C ILE A 287 5.30 -5.29 -6.40
N PRO A 288 5.81 -5.60 -7.59
CA PRO A 288 5.31 -4.99 -8.82
C PRO A 288 3.83 -5.32 -9.06
N ASN A 289 3.44 -6.55 -8.70
CA ASN A 289 2.19 -7.16 -9.16
C ASN A 289 1.42 -7.72 -7.97
N HIS A 290 0.65 -6.85 -7.33
CA HIS A 290 -0.28 -7.25 -6.27
C HIS A 290 -1.36 -8.21 -6.80
N PRO A 291 -1.80 -9.21 -6.00
CA PRO A 291 -2.84 -10.14 -6.44
C PRO A 291 -4.18 -9.46 -6.67
N LYS A 292 -4.92 -9.90 -7.70
CA LYS A 292 -6.26 -9.38 -8.02
C LYS A 292 -7.23 -9.45 -6.84
N ASP A 293 -7.24 -10.58 -6.14
CA ASP A 293 -8.08 -10.80 -4.96
C ASP A 293 -7.76 -9.81 -3.83
N VAL A 294 -6.48 -9.48 -3.61
CA VAL A 294 -6.07 -8.46 -2.65
C VAL A 294 -6.56 -7.08 -3.07
N THR A 295 -6.35 -6.69 -4.33
CA THR A 295 -6.81 -5.38 -4.81
C THR A 295 -8.32 -5.22 -4.72
N LEU A 296 -9.08 -6.24 -5.12
CA LEU A 296 -10.54 -6.22 -5.00
C LEU A 296 -10.98 -6.18 -3.54
N ALA A 297 -10.30 -6.89 -2.64
CA ALA A 297 -10.59 -6.85 -1.21
C ALA A 297 -10.33 -5.46 -0.61
N LEU A 298 -9.28 -4.75 -1.03
CA LEU A 298 -9.04 -3.37 -0.63
C LEU A 298 -10.15 -2.43 -1.13
N VAL A 299 -10.62 -2.57 -2.37
CA VAL A 299 -11.73 -1.75 -2.89
C VAL A 299 -13.04 -2.02 -2.15
N GLN A 300 -13.36 -3.29 -1.89
CA GLN A 300 -14.53 -3.67 -1.10
C GLN A 300 -14.46 -3.10 0.33
N LEU A 301 -13.28 -3.14 0.94
CA LEU A 301 -13.06 -2.57 2.25
C LEU A 301 -13.25 -1.05 2.22
N LEU A 302 -12.76 -0.36 1.18
CA LEU A 302 -12.94 1.08 1.02
C LEU A 302 -14.41 1.47 0.90
N GLN A 303 -15.16 0.76 0.06
CA GLN A 303 -16.60 0.94 -0.08
C GLN A 303 -17.33 0.75 1.25
N LYS A 304 -16.91 -0.25 2.04
CA LYS A 304 -17.48 -0.47 3.38
C LYS A 304 -17.17 0.67 4.34
N LEU A 305 -15.91 1.12 4.41
CA LEU A 305 -15.48 2.16 5.36
C LEU A 305 -16.05 3.53 5.00
N GLU A 306 -16.17 3.85 3.72
CA GLU A 306 -16.81 5.09 3.24
C GLU A 306 -18.28 5.19 3.65
N ALA A 307 -19.00 4.08 3.61
CA ALA A 307 -20.39 4.03 4.08
C ALA A 307 -20.53 4.05 5.61
N GLY A 308 -19.45 3.82 6.36
CA GLY A 308 -19.46 3.70 7.81
C GLY A 308 -19.32 5.05 8.53
N PRO A 309 -20.10 5.31 9.60
CA PRO A 309 -19.95 6.54 10.38
C PRO A 309 -18.62 6.55 11.14
N ASN A 310 -17.90 7.67 11.10
CA ASN A 310 -16.63 7.89 11.80
C ASN A 310 -15.47 6.96 11.34
N LEU A 311 -15.51 6.46 10.10
CA LEU A 311 -14.44 5.64 9.51
C LEU A 311 -13.74 6.33 8.33
N GLN A 312 -13.92 7.64 8.18
CA GLN A 312 -13.34 8.42 7.07
C GLN A 312 -11.80 8.40 7.10
N HIS A 313 -11.20 8.45 8.29
CA HIS A 313 -9.75 8.40 8.44
C HIS A 313 -9.18 7.05 7.94
N GLU A 314 -9.77 5.93 8.36
CA GLU A 314 -9.37 4.59 7.91
C GLU A 314 -9.58 4.42 6.40
N ALA A 315 -10.65 4.99 5.86
CA ALA A 315 -10.89 5.02 4.43
C ALA A 315 -9.80 5.84 3.68
N GLY A 316 -9.36 6.97 4.23
CA GLY A 316 -8.23 7.76 3.73
C GLY A 316 -6.91 6.98 3.72
N LEU A 317 -6.59 6.28 4.82
CA LEU A 317 -5.43 5.39 4.90
C LEU A 317 -5.47 4.31 3.80
N LEU A 318 -6.65 3.76 3.54
CA LEU A 318 -6.85 2.73 2.52
C LEU A 318 -6.66 3.26 1.10
N CYS A 319 -7.01 4.52 0.83
CA CYS A 319 -6.66 5.21 -0.40
C CYS A 319 -5.14 5.34 -0.55
N GLY A 320 -4.42 5.69 0.53
CA GLY A 320 -2.96 5.69 0.56
C GLY A 320 -2.36 4.32 0.23
N ILE A 321 -2.88 3.24 0.81
CA ILE A 321 -2.45 1.87 0.50
C ILE A 321 -2.67 1.55 -0.98
N LEU A 322 -3.82 1.91 -1.54
CA LEU A 322 -4.11 1.70 -2.96
C LEU A 322 -3.14 2.48 -3.85
N LEU A 323 -2.83 3.72 -3.49
CA LEU A 323 -1.83 4.53 -4.18
C LEU A 323 -0.44 3.86 -4.16
N ASP A 324 -0.01 3.32 -3.02
CA ASP A 324 1.26 2.56 -2.90
C ASP A 324 1.24 1.26 -3.74
N VAL A 325 0.11 0.54 -3.72
CA VAL A 325 -0.11 -0.68 -4.52
C VAL A 325 -0.07 -0.39 -6.03
N TRP A 326 -0.50 0.80 -6.45
CA TRP A 326 -0.43 1.20 -7.86
C TRP A 326 0.95 1.78 -8.21
N GLY A 327 1.55 2.55 -7.32
CA GLY A 327 2.88 3.15 -7.49
C GLY A 327 3.99 2.10 -7.58
N SER A 328 3.91 1.01 -6.82
CA SER A 328 4.85 -0.11 -6.90
C SER A 328 4.83 -0.83 -8.26
N GLY A 329 3.69 -0.84 -8.95
CA GLY A 329 3.55 -1.41 -10.30
C GLY A 329 4.20 -0.55 -11.39
N LEU A 330 4.28 0.77 -11.20
CA LEU A 330 4.88 1.69 -12.18
C LEU A 330 6.34 1.38 -12.49
N ALA A 331 7.11 0.93 -11.49
CA ALA A 331 8.49 0.51 -11.68
C ALA A 331 8.64 -0.74 -12.58
N SER A 332 7.53 -1.43 -12.86
CA SER A 332 7.48 -2.66 -13.66
C SER A 332 6.51 -2.60 -14.84
N ASP A 333 6.03 -1.39 -15.19
CA ASP A 333 5.00 -1.16 -16.21
C ASP A 333 3.66 -1.91 -15.98
N ASP A 334 3.41 -2.42 -14.76
CA ASP A 334 2.18 -3.17 -14.47
C ASP A 334 1.09 -2.27 -13.86
N ARG A 335 0.02 -2.07 -14.63
CA ARG A 335 -1.17 -1.29 -14.23
C ARG A 335 -2.39 -2.17 -13.96
N ARG A 336 -2.22 -3.49 -13.83
CA ARG A 336 -3.33 -4.43 -13.65
C ARG A 336 -4.06 -4.23 -12.34
N SER A 337 -3.35 -3.97 -11.25
CA SER A 337 -3.95 -3.68 -9.94
C SER A 337 -4.89 -2.47 -10.03
N MET A 338 -4.41 -1.36 -10.59
CA MET A 338 -5.21 -0.16 -10.83
C MET A 338 -6.41 -0.45 -11.75
N THR A 339 -6.19 -1.14 -12.87
CA THR A 339 -7.26 -1.53 -13.81
C THR A 339 -8.35 -2.36 -13.13
N TRP A 340 -7.98 -3.30 -12.25
CA TRP A 340 -8.94 -4.09 -11.47
C TRP A 340 -9.69 -3.23 -10.46
N ALA A 341 -9.02 -2.30 -9.79
CA ALA A 341 -9.64 -1.41 -8.82
C ALA A 341 -10.66 -0.46 -9.48
N LEU A 342 -10.29 0.15 -10.61
CA LEU A 342 -11.19 0.99 -11.40
C LEU A 342 -12.45 0.23 -11.81
N ARG A 343 -12.31 -0.97 -12.39
CA ARG A 343 -13.45 -1.82 -12.77
C ARG A 343 -14.31 -2.24 -11.58
N ALA A 344 -13.75 -2.27 -10.38
CA ALA A 344 -14.48 -2.58 -9.15
C ALA A 344 -15.19 -1.36 -8.55
N GLY A 345 -15.13 -0.19 -9.21
CA GLY A 345 -15.82 1.02 -8.77
C GLY A 345 -15.12 1.74 -7.63
N VAL A 346 -13.78 1.79 -7.64
CA VAL A 346 -12.99 2.48 -6.58
C VAL A 346 -13.13 4.01 -6.61
N VAL A 347 -13.45 4.59 -7.77
CA VAL A 347 -13.42 6.06 -7.96
C VAL A 347 -14.48 6.76 -7.11
N TRP A 348 -15.74 6.30 -7.15
CA TRP A 348 -16.83 6.93 -6.42
C TRP A 348 -16.58 7.01 -4.90
N PRO A 349 -16.17 5.93 -4.20
CA PRO A 349 -15.78 6.01 -2.79
C PRO A 349 -14.72 7.06 -2.50
N ILE A 350 -13.68 7.19 -3.35
CA ILE A 350 -12.62 8.19 -3.16
C ILE A 350 -13.18 9.61 -3.31
N VAL A 351 -14.00 9.85 -4.33
CA VAL A 351 -14.64 11.15 -4.57
C VAL A 351 -15.58 11.52 -3.42
N SER A 352 -16.41 10.58 -2.96
CA SER A 352 -17.35 10.78 -1.85
C SER A 352 -16.60 11.14 -0.57
N LEU A 353 -15.55 10.38 -0.24
CA LEU A 353 -14.68 10.67 0.91
C LEU A 353 -14.05 12.06 0.80
N TYR A 354 -13.52 12.41 -0.37
CA TYR A 354 -12.89 13.71 -0.59
C TYR A 354 -13.85 14.86 -0.33
N ARG A 355 -15.09 14.77 -0.82
CA ARG A 355 -16.13 15.78 -0.55
C ARG A 355 -16.48 15.89 0.93
N SER A 356 -16.46 14.76 1.65
CA SER A 356 -16.79 14.73 3.07
C SER A 356 -15.67 15.28 3.98
N VAL A 357 -14.40 14.99 3.63
CA VAL A 357 -13.22 15.37 4.42
C VAL A 357 -12.76 16.79 4.08
N GLY A 358 -12.90 17.20 2.82
CA GLY A 358 -12.33 18.44 2.30
C GLY A 358 -10.84 18.31 1.97
N ASP A 359 -10.24 19.44 1.56
CA ASP A 359 -8.82 19.55 1.21
C ASP A 359 -7.93 19.91 2.41
N GLN A 360 -8.53 20.41 3.49
CA GLN A 360 -7.85 20.86 4.70
C GLN A 360 -7.45 19.69 5.59
N GLY A 361 -6.39 18.96 5.24
CA GLY A 361 -5.81 17.96 6.13
C GLY A 361 -4.95 16.90 5.42
N PRO A 362 -4.27 16.05 6.20
CA PRO A 362 -3.45 14.97 5.66
C PRO A 362 -4.28 13.98 4.82
N ASP A 363 -5.49 13.64 5.28
CA ASP A 363 -6.37 12.70 4.59
C ASP A 363 -6.90 13.29 3.27
N GLY A 364 -7.29 14.57 3.27
CA GLY A 364 -7.70 15.31 2.07
C GLY A 364 -6.58 15.34 1.02
N LEU A 365 -5.34 15.59 1.45
CA LEU A 365 -4.18 15.57 0.57
C LEU A 365 -3.96 14.19 -0.07
N ILE A 366 -4.03 13.10 0.71
CA ILE A 366 -3.89 11.73 0.19
C ILE A 366 -4.99 11.41 -0.83
N LEU A 367 -6.24 11.80 -0.55
CA LEU A 367 -7.36 11.59 -1.46
C LEU A 367 -7.18 12.38 -2.76
N ALA A 368 -6.80 13.66 -2.69
CA ALA A 368 -6.49 14.48 -3.86
C ALA A 368 -5.31 13.90 -4.67
N GLN A 369 -4.24 13.46 -4.01
CA GLN A 369 -3.11 12.79 -4.65
C GLN A 369 -3.55 11.50 -5.36
N THR A 370 -4.42 10.72 -4.74
CA THR A 370 -4.97 9.48 -5.32
C THR A 370 -5.78 9.77 -6.58
N LEU A 371 -6.64 10.79 -6.55
CA LEU A 371 -7.44 11.21 -7.71
C LEU A 371 -6.55 11.76 -8.84
N ARG A 372 -5.57 12.62 -8.52
CA ARG A 372 -4.58 13.11 -9.48
C ARG A 372 -3.76 11.97 -10.08
N PHE A 373 -3.38 11.00 -9.27
CA PHE A 373 -2.68 9.80 -9.76
C PHE A 373 -3.55 9.04 -10.76
N ILE A 374 -4.84 8.81 -10.45
CA ILE A 374 -5.76 8.17 -11.38
C ILE A 374 -5.86 8.95 -12.69
N ALA A 375 -6.02 10.27 -12.62
CA ALA A 375 -6.08 11.14 -13.79
C ALA A 375 -4.81 11.04 -14.65
N ARG A 376 -3.62 11.12 -14.05
CA ARG A 376 -2.33 10.97 -14.76
C ARG A 376 -2.24 9.62 -15.47
N GLN A 377 -2.67 8.54 -14.81
CA GLN A 377 -2.64 7.20 -15.40
C GLN A 377 -3.64 6.98 -16.54
N THR A 378 -4.59 7.89 -16.79
CA THR A 378 -5.48 7.81 -17.98
C THR A 378 -4.76 7.99 -19.31
N VAL A 379 -3.48 8.37 -19.28
CA VAL A 379 -2.55 8.36 -20.40
C VAL A 379 -2.37 6.94 -21.00
N TYR A 380 -2.61 5.89 -20.19
CA TYR A 380 -2.58 4.49 -20.61
C TYR A 380 -3.97 3.99 -20.96
N VAL A 381 -4.10 3.31 -22.09
CA VAL A 381 -5.41 3.01 -22.66
C VAL A 381 -6.19 2.00 -21.83
N ASP A 382 -5.52 1.01 -21.25
CA ASP A 382 -6.21 0.00 -20.45
C ASP A 382 -6.76 0.58 -19.14
N VAL A 383 -6.06 1.56 -18.55
CA VAL A 383 -6.55 2.36 -17.41
C VAL A 383 -7.73 3.21 -17.83
N LEU A 384 -7.61 3.96 -18.92
CA LEU A 384 -8.69 4.80 -19.45
C LEU A 384 -9.95 3.98 -19.75
N ARG A 385 -9.81 2.80 -20.38
CA ARG A 385 -10.94 1.88 -20.60
C ARG A 385 -11.55 1.35 -19.31
N ALA A 386 -10.74 1.04 -18.31
CA ALA A 386 -11.23 0.59 -17.02
C ALA A 386 -12.04 1.69 -16.32
N LEU A 387 -11.59 2.94 -16.40
CA LEU A 387 -12.32 4.11 -15.90
C LEU A 387 -13.66 4.31 -16.62
N VAL A 388 -13.70 4.15 -17.95
CA VAL A 388 -14.98 4.20 -18.71
C VAL A 388 -15.91 3.07 -18.28
N ALA A 389 -15.38 1.85 -18.17
CA ALA A 389 -16.16 0.67 -17.84
C ALA A 389 -16.76 0.73 -16.42
N SER A 390 -16.17 1.51 -15.51
CA SER A 390 -16.72 1.71 -14.16
C SER A 390 -17.90 2.69 -14.14
N GLY A 391 -18.13 3.46 -15.22
CA GLY A 391 -19.12 4.53 -15.27
C GLY A 391 -18.71 5.81 -14.53
N SER A 392 -17.50 5.85 -13.94
CA SER A 392 -17.11 6.89 -12.98
C SER A 392 -16.40 8.11 -13.57
N VAL A 393 -16.37 8.23 -14.91
CA VAL A 393 -15.77 9.41 -15.57
C VAL A 393 -16.46 10.69 -15.09
N GLY A 394 -17.79 10.66 -14.97
CA GLY A 394 -18.58 11.80 -14.49
C GLY A 394 -18.34 12.15 -13.02
N ASP A 395 -17.86 11.21 -12.21
CA ASP A 395 -17.69 11.43 -10.77
C ASP A 395 -16.46 12.30 -10.47
N LEU A 396 -15.41 12.18 -11.30
CA LEU A 396 -14.18 12.98 -11.18
C LEU A 396 -14.41 14.47 -11.45
N ILE A 397 -15.46 14.82 -12.18
CA ILE A 397 -15.82 16.19 -12.57
C ILE A 397 -16.16 17.06 -11.35
N TYR A 398 -16.66 16.44 -10.30
CA TYR A 398 -17.31 17.14 -9.19
C TYR A 398 -16.51 17.03 -7.88
N THR A 399 -15.20 16.87 -7.97
CA THR A 399 -14.34 16.71 -6.79
C THR A 399 -14.01 18.05 -6.13
N GLY A 400 -13.98 19.16 -6.89
CA GLY A 400 -13.80 20.51 -6.37
C GLY A 400 -12.40 20.83 -5.82
N PHE A 401 -11.37 20.03 -6.15
CA PHE A 401 -9.99 20.36 -5.83
C PHE A 401 -9.35 21.25 -6.89
N GLU A 402 -8.26 21.94 -6.54
CA GLU A 402 -7.51 22.81 -7.46
C GLU A 402 -7.11 22.04 -8.72
N ASP A 403 -7.44 22.58 -9.89
CA ASP A 403 -7.31 21.98 -11.23
C ASP A 403 -8.28 20.85 -11.60
N ALA A 404 -9.34 20.61 -10.82
CA ALA A 404 -10.32 19.55 -11.13
C ALA A 404 -10.93 19.69 -12.54
N ASP A 405 -11.27 20.91 -12.96
CA ASP A 405 -11.83 21.18 -14.29
C ASP A 405 -10.82 20.85 -15.40
N ALA A 406 -9.58 21.34 -15.29
CA ALA A 406 -8.53 21.08 -16.28
C ALA A 406 -8.17 19.58 -16.38
N ILE A 407 -8.15 18.89 -15.24
CA ILE A 407 -7.98 17.43 -15.19
C ILE A 407 -9.14 16.72 -15.87
N ASN A 408 -10.37 17.17 -15.61
CA ASN A 408 -11.54 16.58 -16.22
C ASN A 408 -11.53 16.77 -17.74
N ASP A 409 -11.26 17.99 -18.22
CA ASP A 409 -11.16 18.29 -19.65
C ASP A 409 -10.10 17.39 -20.31
N THR A 410 -8.96 17.22 -19.65
CA THR A 410 -7.91 16.29 -20.10
C THR A 410 -8.41 14.85 -20.24
N ILE A 411 -9.17 14.35 -19.26
CA ILE A 411 -9.75 13.00 -19.31
C ILE A 411 -10.77 12.91 -20.44
N LEU A 412 -11.64 13.92 -20.60
CA LEU A 412 -12.66 13.98 -21.65
C LEU A 412 -12.02 14.02 -23.05
N ASP A 413 -10.94 14.76 -23.24
CA ASP A 413 -10.17 14.80 -24.49
C ASP A 413 -9.57 13.43 -24.80
N ARG A 414 -8.91 12.80 -23.82
CA ARG A 414 -8.38 11.44 -23.95
C ARG A 414 -9.48 10.45 -24.32
N LEU A 415 -10.66 10.58 -23.72
CA LEU A 415 -11.82 9.74 -24.04
C LEU A 415 -12.38 9.99 -25.44
N GLY A 416 -12.50 11.25 -25.84
CA GLY A 416 -12.93 11.65 -27.17
C GLY A 416 -12.02 11.03 -28.22
N LEU A 417 -10.70 11.17 -28.03
CA LEU A 417 -9.69 10.58 -28.89
C LEU A 417 -9.75 9.05 -28.89
N LEU A 418 -9.91 8.43 -27.71
CA LEU A 418 -10.01 6.98 -27.59
C LEU A 418 -11.20 6.46 -28.41
N ARG A 419 -12.36 7.10 -28.31
CA ARG A 419 -13.60 6.72 -28.99
C ARG A 419 -13.51 6.95 -30.50
N SER A 420 -12.95 8.07 -30.93
CA SER A 420 -12.80 8.40 -32.35
C SER A 420 -11.79 7.47 -33.06
N THR A 421 -10.70 7.14 -32.36
CA THR A 421 -9.60 6.34 -32.88
C THR A 421 -9.92 4.84 -32.85
N TYR A 422 -10.34 4.31 -31.70
CA TYR A 422 -10.49 2.87 -31.50
C TYR A 422 -11.93 2.41 -31.64
N LYS A 423 -12.47 2.61 -32.84
CA LYS A 423 -13.82 2.18 -33.17
C LYS A 423 -14.04 0.70 -32.86
N THR A 424 -15.24 0.38 -32.42
CA THR A 424 -15.68 -0.99 -32.08
C THR A 424 -16.29 -1.72 -33.27
N ASN A 425 -16.24 -1.14 -34.47
CA ASN A 425 -16.72 -1.74 -35.70
C ASN A 425 -15.57 -2.33 -36.55
N CYS A 426 -15.94 -3.16 -37.53
CA CYS A 426 -14.99 -3.65 -38.53
C CYS A 426 -14.59 -2.50 -39.47
N GLY A 427 -13.29 -2.29 -39.68
CA GLY A 427 -12.74 -1.27 -40.58
C GLY A 427 -12.81 -1.63 -42.07
N TYR A 428 -13.68 -2.57 -42.44
CA TYR A 428 -14.05 -2.82 -43.83
C TYR A 428 -15.48 -2.32 -44.01
N ASP A 429 -15.65 -1.24 -44.77
CA ASP A 429 -16.93 -0.55 -44.89
C ASP A 429 -18.04 -1.45 -45.48
N GLY A 430 -17.67 -2.50 -46.24
CA GLY A 430 -18.59 -3.50 -46.78
C GLY A 430 -18.85 -4.71 -45.88
N CYS A 431 -18.55 -4.65 -44.58
CA CYS A 431 -18.71 -5.79 -43.68
C CYS A 431 -20.18 -6.00 -43.28
N SER A 432 -20.76 -7.14 -43.67
CA SER A 432 -22.14 -7.51 -43.30
C SER A 432 -22.29 -7.89 -41.83
N SER A 433 -21.22 -8.37 -41.17
CA SER A 433 -21.25 -8.80 -39.77
C SER A 433 -21.46 -7.67 -38.76
N ALA A 434 -21.51 -6.41 -39.20
CA ALA A 434 -21.87 -5.29 -38.34
C ALA A 434 -23.37 -5.25 -38.00
N ALA A 435 -24.21 -5.99 -38.73
CA ALA A 435 -25.66 -6.04 -38.54
C ALA A 435 -26.12 -7.26 -37.72
N GLU A 436 -25.20 -8.11 -37.24
CA GLU A 436 -25.53 -9.29 -36.44
C GLU A 436 -25.69 -8.91 -34.96
N ASP A 437 -26.64 -9.55 -34.26
CA ASP A 437 -26.93 -9.31 -32.84
C ASP A 437 -25.77 -9.69 -31.90
N ASP A 438 -24.85 -10.56 -32.35
CA ASP A 438 -23.63 -10.94 -31.63
C ASP A 438 -22.38 -10.60 -32.47
N PRO A 439 -21.82 -9.37 -32.33
CA PRO A 439 -20.75 -8.91 -33.18
C PRO A 439 -19.48 -9.77 -32.97
N PRO A 440 -18.88 -10.31 -34.04
CA PRO A 440 -17.73 -11.18 -33.93
C PRO A 440 -16.56 -10.47 -33.25
N ARG A 441 -15.79 -11.23 -32.45
CA ARG A 441 -14.60 -10.71 -31.76
C ARG A 441 -13.59 -10.11 -32.75
N LEU A 442 -13.53 -8.78 -32.79
CA LEU A 442 -12.67 -8.06 -33.73
C LEU A 442 -11.18 -8.21 -33.40
N ARG A 443 -10.38 -8.47 -34.44
CA ARG A 443 -8.92 -8.55 -34.39
C ARG A 443 -8.30 -7.24 -34.82
N ARG A 444 -7.25 -6.78 -34.15
CA ARG A 444 -6.56 -5.53 -34.50
C ARG A 444 -5.56 -5.73 -35.63
N CYS A 445 -5.37 -4.69 -36.44
CA CYS A 445 -4.25 -4.61 -37.37
C CYS A 445 -2.94 -4.59 -36.56
N LYS A 446 -2.00 -5.50 -36.89
CA LYS A 446 -0.68 -5.57 -36.23
C LYS A 446 0.26 -4.44 -36.62
N GLY A 447 -0.07 -3.66 -37.66
CA GLY A 447 0.73 -2.54 -38.13
C GLY A 447 0.42 -1.25 -37.37
N CYS A 448 -0.81 -0.74 -37.53
CA CYS A 448 -1.21 0.54 -36.94
C CYS A 448 -1.86 0.45 -35.56
N PHE A 449 -2.29 -0.74 -35.11
CA PHE A 449 -3.04 -1.00 -33.86
C PHE A 449 -4.42 -0.29 -33.72
N THR A 450 -4.77 0.59 -34.66
CA THR A 450 -6.05 1.33 -34.70
C THR A 450 -7.18 0.51 -35.33
N ALA A 451 -6.97 0.04 -36.56
CA ALA A 451 -8.01 -0.66 -37.34
C ALA A 451 -8.34 -2.04 -36.76
N ARG A 452 -9.62 -2.42 -36.81
CA ARG A 452 -10.15 -3.69 -36.32
C ARG A 452 -10.90 -4.43 -37.40
N TYR A 453 -10.80 -5.75 -37.44
CA TYR A 453 -11.44 -6.59 -38.46
C TYR A 453 -12.04 -7.85 -37.83
N CYS A 454 -13.26 -8.22 -38.20
CA CYS A 454 -13.89 -9.45 -37.72
C CYS A 454 -13.18 -10.71 -38.26
N SER A 455 -12.63 -10.62 -39.47
CA SER A 455 -11.99 -11.74 -40.17
C SER A 455 -10.73 -11.29 -40.92
N ARG A 456 -9.90 -12.27 -41.30
CA ARG A 456 -8.75 -12.03 -42.20
C ARG A 456 -9.20 -11.60 -43.61
N GLU A 457 -10.40 -12.00 -44.03
CA GLU A 457 -10.96 -11.64 -45.33
C GLU A 457 -11.31 -10.14 -45.38
N CYS A 458 -12.01 -9.63 -44.36
CA CYS A 458 -12.31 -8.19 -44.24
C CYS A 458 -11.04 -7.35 -44.19
N GLN A 459 -10.01 -7.82 -43.47
CA GLN A 459 -8.70 -7.15 -43.47
C GLN A 459 -8.09 -7.09 -44.88
N ARG A 460 -8.14 -8.18 -45.65
CA ARG A 460 -7.62 -8.21 -47.03
C ARG A 460 -8.42 -7.29 -47.96
N LYS A 461 -9.75 -7.28 -47.85
CA LYS A 461 -10.63 -6.42 -48.65
C LYS A 461 -10.44 -4.93 -48.35
N ALA A 462 -10.21 -4.58 -47.08
CA ALA A 462 -9.91 -3.21 -46.67
C ALA A 462 -8.44 -2.81 -46.92
N TRP A 463 -7.54 -3.76 -47.22
CA TRP A 463 -6.10 -3.49 -47.32
C TRP A 463 -5.74 -2.43 -48.38
N PRO A 464 -6.34 -2.38 -49.59
CA PRO A 464 -5.97 -1.38 -50.59
C PRO A 464 -6.14 0.07 -50.12
N SER A 465 -7.24 0.37 -49.39
CA SER A 465 -7.46 1.70 -48.81
C SER A 465 -6.68 1.90 -47.50
N HIS A 466 -6.52 0.84 -46.70
CA HIS A 466 -5.87 0.92 -45.39
C HIS A 466 -4.33 1.03 -45.48
N ARG A 467 -3.69 0.45 -46.51
CA ARG A 467 -2.23 0.26 -46.58
C ARG A 467 -1.45 1.57 -46.41
N LYS A 468 -1.90 2.66 -47.04
CA LYS A 468 -1.22 3.96 -46.97
C LYS A 468 -1.22 4.50 -45.54
N GLY A 469 -2.41 4.65 -44.95
CA GLY A 469 -2.54 5.09 -43.56
C GLY A 469 -1.85 4.14 -42.57
N CYS A 470 -1.86 2.83 -42.81
CA CYS A 470 -1.16 1.87 -41.96
C CYS A 470 0.37 2.05 -41.99
N ALA A 471 0.94 2.40 -43.14
CA ALA A 471 2.37 2.64 -43.27
C ALA A 471 2.78 3.93 -42.55
N ASP A 472 2.03 5.01 -42.77
CA ASP A 472 2.23 6.30 -42.09
C ASP A 472 2.12 6.14 -40.57
N ASP A 473 1.14 5.34 -40.13
CA ASP A 473 0.93 5.06 -38.71
C ASP A 473 2.04 4.24 -38.07
N ARG A 474 2.61 3.30 -38.84
CA ARG A 474 3.67 2.39 -38.36
C ARG A 474 5.01 3.10 -38.26
N ALA A 475 5.30 4.04 -39.17
CA ALA A 475 6.57 4.80 -39.15
C ALA A 475 6.77 5.60 -37.85
N VAL A 476 5.68 5.95 -37.17
CA VAL A 476 5.71 6.73 -35.93
C VAL A 476 5.88 5.85 -34.68
N LEU A 477 5.73 4.53 -34.80
CA LEU A 477 5.71 3.57 -33.69
C LEU A 477 7.04 2.83 -33.51
N LEU A 478 8.17 3.53 -33.55
CA LEU A 478 9.44 2.95 -33.09
C LEU A 478 9.70 3.44 -31.67
N PRO A 479 9.06 2.86 -30.63
CA PRO A 479 9.52 3.09 -29.27
C PRO A 479 10.88 2.41 -29.14
N ASP A 480 11.91 3.18 -28.83
CA ASP A 480 13.21 2.64 -28.39
C ASP A 480 13.13 2.05 -26.96
N SER A 481 11.95 2.13 -26.32
CA SER A 481 11.70 1.66 -24.96
C SER A 481 10.87 0.38 -24.95
N ASP A 482 11.40 -0.65 -24.29
CA ASP A 482 10.70 -1.91 -23.98
C ASP A 482 9.60 -1.73 -22.92
N ASP A 483 9.49 -0.54 -22.31
CA ASP A 483 8.63 -0.29 -21.15
C ASP A 483 7.23 0.22 -21.52
N LEU A 484 6.90 0.34 -22.81
CA LEU A 484 5.58 0.82 -23.23
C LEU A 484 4.93 -0.14 -24.22
N SER A 485 3.68 -0.53 -23.95
CA SER A 485 2.93 -1.32 -24.91
C SER A 485 2.80 -0.55 -26.23
N ALA A 486 2.96 -1.23 -27.37
CA ALA A 486 2.79 -0.61 -28.69
C ALA A 486 1.42 0.09 -28.86
N PHE A 487 0.45 -0.34 -28.06
CA PHE A 487 -0.88 0.21 -28.04
C PHE A 487 -0.97 1.54 -27.30
N ASP A 488 -0.33 1.65 -26.13
CA ASP A 488 -0.24 2.89 -25.39
C ASP A 488 0.65 3.89 -26.12
N ALA A 489 1.78 3.44 -26.68
CA ALA A 489 2.64 4.26 -27.53
C ALA A 489 1.85 4.92 -28.67
N ARG A 490 1.03 4.13 -29.35
CA ARG A 490 0.18 4.64 -30.44
C ARG A 490 -0.86 5.65 -29.96
N PHE A 491 -1.52 5.38 -28.84
CA PHE A 491 -2.48 6.32 -28.29
C PHE A 491 -1.82 7.67 -27.96
N LEU A 492 -0.61 7.63 -27.43
CA LEU A 492 0.11 8.83 -27.02
C LEU A 492 0.64 9.64 -28.17
N VAL A 493 1.12 9.00 -29.23
CA VAL A 493 1.43 9.66 -30.51
C VAL A 493 0.22 10.47 -30.98
N LEU A 494 -0.96 9.84 -30.98
CA LEU A 494 -2.18 10.48 -31.46
C LEU A 494 -2.62 11.61 -30.54
N TYR A 495 -2.53 11.41 -29.22
CA TYR A 495 -2.90 12.42 -28.24
C TYR A 495 -1.96 13.62 -28.26
N GLY A 496 -0.65 13.39 -28.32
CA GLY A 496 0.35 14.44 -28.45
C GLY A 496 0.21 15.24 -29.73
N ARG A 497 -0.15 14.61 -30.85
CA ARG A 497 -0.44 15.33 -32.11
C ARG A 497 -1.66 16.23 -32.00
N GLU A 498 -2.74 15.72 -31.41
CA GLU A 498 -3.97 16.50 -31.26
C GLU A 498 -3.77 17.65 -30.28
N TYR A 499 -3.08 17.41 -29.16
CA TYR A 499 -2.72 18.43 -28.19
C TYR A 499 -1.82 19.50 -28.82
N ALA A 500 -0.77 19.11 -29.54
CA ALA A 500 0.10 20.05 -30.26
C ALA A 500 -0.67 20.89 -31.27
N ARG A 501 -1.66 20.31 -31.97
CA ARG A 501 -2.49 21.03 -32.92
C ARG A 501 -3.34 22.10 -32.25
N VAL A 502 -3.92 21.79 -31.09
CA VAL A 502 -4.75 22.73 -30.31
C VAL A 502 -3.91 23.87 -29.74
N HIS A 503 -2.70 23.57 -29.26
CA HIS A 503 -1.80 24.53 -28.60
C HIS A 503 -0.71 25.11 -29.51
N ALA A 504 -0.81 24.91 -30.83
CA ALA A 504 0.19 25.37 -31.79
C ALA A 504 0.42 26.90 -31.73
N PRO A 505 -0.62 27.75 -31.60
CA PRO A 505 -0.41 29.19 -31.52
C PRO A 505 0.44 29.62 -30.33
N GLU A 506 0.20 29.07 -29.14
CA GLU A 506 0.94 29.41 -27.93
C GLU A 506 2.37 28.87 -27.99
N MET A 507 2.57 27.66 -28.52
CA MET A 507 3.89 27.08 -28.75
C MET A 507 4.72 27.95 -29.70
N LEU A 508 4.11 28.47 -30.76
CA LEU A 508 4.78 29.34 -31.72
C LEU A 508 5.13 30.70 -31.13
N GLN A 509 4.23 31.29 -30.36
CA GLN A 509 4.51 32.53 -29.65
C GLN A 509 5.71 32.36 -28.71
N ALA A 510 5.77 31.26 -27.95
CA ALA A 510 6.90 30.97 -27.08
C ALA A 510 8.23 30.82 -27.85
N ILE A 511 8.22 30.20 -29.04
CA ILE A 511 9.40 30.11 -29.92
C ILE A 511 9.82 31.51 -30.38
N GLN A 512 8.87 32.34 -30.82
CA GLN A 512 9.14 33.71 -31.26
C GLN A 512 9.73 34.55 -30.13
N ASP A 513 9.18 34.44 -28.92
CA ASP A 513 9.68 35.15 -27.75
C ASP A 513 11.12 34.74 -27.41
N MET A 514 11.50 33.47 -27.60
CA MET A 514 12.87 32.98 -27.45
C MET A 514 13.84 33.49 -28.53
N GLN A 515 13.32 33.89 -29.70
CA GLN A 515 14.08 34.50 -30.79
C GLN A 515 14.36 35.99 -30.54
N ILE A 516 13.52 36.68 -29.74
CA ILE A 516 13.71 38.09 -29.37
C ILE A 516 14.94 38.20 -28.45
N GLY A 517 16.12 38.32 -29.06
CA GLY A 517 17.41 38.39 -28.36
C GLY A 517 18.43 37.35 -28.82
N ALA A 518 18.03 36.37 -29.63
CA ALA A 518 18.95 35.50 -30.33
C ALA A 518 19.55 36.23 -31.53
N SER A 519 20.81 35.92 -31.89
CA SER A 519 21.31 36.33 -33.20
C SER A 519 20.45 35.68 -34.29
N PRO A 520 20.20 36.33 -35.44
CA PRO A 520 19.32 35.84 -36.52
C PRO A 520 19.86 34.58 -37.26
N GLY A 521 20.38 33.60 -36.52
CA GLY A 521 20.87 32.33 -37.00
C GLY A 521 19.79 31.25 -37.01
N ASN A 522 20.09 30.18 -37.74
CA ASN A 522 19.23 29.03 -37.98
C ASN A 522 19.07 28.14 -36.73
N GLU A 523 18.38 28.63 -35.70
CA GLU A 523 18.09 27.85 -34.51
C GLU A 523 16.97 26.83 -34.80
N ALA A 524 17.17 25.58 -34.37
CA ALA A 524 16.13 24.56 -34.28
C ALA A 524 15.55 24.56 -32.87
N TYR A 525 14.27 24.22 -32.73
CA TYR A 525 13.58 24.19 -31.44
C TYR A 525 12.94 22.84 -31.20
N ASP A 526 12.99 22.37 -29.96
CA ASP A 526 12.31 21.16 -29.52
C ASP A 526 11.16 21.54 -28.58
N VAL A 527 9.93 21.15 -28.93
CA VAL A 527 8.75 21.28 -28.09
C VAL A 527 8.52 19.97 -27.37
N ILE A 528 8.58 19.97 -26.04
CA ILE A 528 8.41 18.77 -25.21
C ILE A 528 7.07 18.82 -24.50
N ILE A 529 6.15 17.96 -24.93
CA ILE A 529 4.81 17.81 -24.35
C ILE A 529 4.83 16.67 -23.32
N ASP A 530 4.57 16.99 -22.06
CA ASP A 530 4.35 16.03 -20.99
C ASP A 530 2.88 15.60 -20.96
N LEU A 531 2.61 14.45 -21.58
CA LEU A 531 1.30 13.81 -21.59
C LEU A 531 1.02 13.01 -20.30
N GLY A 532 2.03 12.80 -19.45
CA GLY A 532 1.86 12.16 -18.15
C GLY A 532 1.26 13.10 -17.12
N ALA A 533 1.46 14.40 -17.29
CA ALA A 533 0.76 15.43 -16.55
C ALA A 533 -0.75 15.42 -16.85
N ALA A 534 -1.53 15.89 -15.89
CA ALA A 534 -2.97 16.11 -16.01
C ALA A 534 -3.30 17.40 -15.25
N PRO A 535 -3.53 18.53 -15.94
CA PRO A 535 -3.51 18.69 -17.41
C PRO A 535 -2.11 18.48 -18.03
N PRO A 536 -2.00 18.14 -19.33
CA PRO A 536 -0.72 18.06 -20.01
C PRO A 536 -0.01 19.42 -20.02
N THR A 537 1.31 19.41 -20.01
CA THR A 537 2.14 20.62 -20.06
C THR A 537 3.11 20.56 -21.23
N TRP A 538 3.67 21.70 -21.63
CA TRP A 538 4.67 21.75 -22.69
C TRP A 538 5.69 22.86 -22.47
N ASP A 539 6.92 22.64 -22.96
CA ASP A 539 8.04 23.58 -22.90
C ASP A 539 8.69 23.63 -24.28
N VAL A 540 9.32 24.77 -24.58
CA VAL A 540 10.17 24.95 -25.75
C VAL A 540 11.62 24.97 -25.28
N LEU A 541 12.47 24.22 -25.97
CA LEU A 541 13.92 24.22 -25.75
C LEU A 541 14.60 24.54 -27.08
N ARG A 542 15.79 25.15 -27.00
CA ARG A 542 16.69 25.22 -28.16
C ARG A 542 17.25 23.83 -28.40
N SER A 543 17.22 23.39 -29.64
CA SER A 543 17.68 22.07 -30.02
C SER A 543 19.18 22.08 -30.24
N ASP A 544 19.89 21.18 -29.57
CA ASP A 544 21.35 20.99 -29.74
C ASP A 544 21.70 20.07 -30.92
N CYS A 545 20.71 19.54 -31.65
CA CYS A 545 20.97 18.60 -32.73
C CYS A 545 21.11 19.28 -34.11
N ASP A 546 21.96 18.68 -34.96
CA ASP A 546 22.21 19.06 -36.37
C ASP A 546 20.98 18.81 -37.28
N VAL A 547 19.79 19.20 -36.83
CA VAL A 547 18.56 19.12 -37.62
C VAL A 547 18.55 20.29 -38.59
N ALA A 548 17.93 20.07 -39.76
CA ALA A 548 17.83 21.10 -40.79
C ALA A 548 17.26 22.42 -40.22
N ASN A 549 17.82 23.53 -40.67
CA ASN A 549 17.48 24.90 -40.26
C ASN A 549 15.97 25.16 -40.24
N GLY A 550 15.48 25.82 -39.18
CA GLY A 550 14.06 26.17 -39.05
C GLY A 550 13.12 25.02 -38.68
N THR A 551 13.66 23.86 -38.31
CA THR A 551 12.85 22.71 -37.90
C THR A 551 12.41 22.85 -36.45
N VAL A 552 11.11 22.64 -36.20
CA VAL A 552 10.55 22.43 -34.86
C VAL A 552 10.27 20.94 -34.68
N THR A 553 10.94 20.31 -33.73
CA THR A 553 10.65 18.92 -33.36
C THR A 553 9.62 18.91 -32.25
N ILE A 554 8.56 18.12 -32.37
CA ILE A 554 7.61 17.90 -31.27
C ILE A 554 7.86 16.52 -30.68
N MET A 555 8.07 16.49 -29.37
CA MET A 555 8.33 15.29 -28.58
C MET A 555 7.23 15.13 -27.53
N ALA A 556 6.63 13.95 -27.48
CA ALA A 556 5.66 13.60 -26.45
C ALA A 556 6.26 12.59 -25.45
N CYS A 557 6.15 12.88 -24.15
CA CYS A 557 6.63 12.02 -23.07
C CYS A 557 5.54 11.77 -21.99
N ILE A 558 5.75 10.76 -21.14
CA ILE A 558 4.85 10.41 -20.02
C ILE A 558 5.45 10.77 -18.65
N ASP A 559 6.71 11.19 -18.60
CA ASP A 559 7.39 11.59 -17.36
C ASP A 559 8.56 12.53 -17.71
N ARG A 560 8.48 13.79 -17.31
CA ARG A 560 9.61 14.72 -17.32
C ARG A 560 10.53 14.44 -16.14
N ARG A 561 11.35 13.40 -16.24
CA ARG A 561 12.56 13.35 -15.41
C ARG A 561 13.61 14.29 -16.03
N PRO A 562 14.33 15.10 -15.22
CA PRO A 562 15.32 16.02 -15.74
C PRO A 562 16.32 15.27 -16.64
N MET A 563 16.56 15.83 -17.84
CA MET A 563 17.21 15.23 -19.02
C MET A 563 18.57 14.54 -18.79
N TYR A 564 19.18 14.66 -17.62
CA TYR A 564 20.49 14.08 -17.34
C TYR A 564 20.50 12.54 -17.33
N TYR A 565 19.34 11.88 -17.27
CA TYR A 565 19.23 10.42 -17.36
C TYR A 565 17.99 9.99 -18.15
N GLY A 566 18.10 9.87 -19.48
CA GLY A 566 17.25 9.06 -20.37
C GLY A 566 15.75 9.01 -20.05
N GLY A 567 15.00 10.07 -20.35
CA GLY A 567 13.54 10.04 -20.31
C GLY A 567 12.94 9.06 -21.32
N VAL A 568 11.75 8.49 -21.02
CA VAL A 568 11.02 7.63 -21.95
C VAL A 568 10.30 8.51 -22.99
N TYR A 569 10.88 8.61 -24.18
CA TYR A 569 10.27 9.28 -25.32
C TYR A 569 9.34 8.32 -26.05
N VAL A 570 8.09 8.71 -26.20
CA VAL A 570 7.07 7.85 -26.82
C VAL A 570 6.95 8.10 -28.31
N ALA A 571 7.23 9.34 -28.72
CA ALA A 571 7.13 9.75 -30.11
C ALA A 571 8.04 10.95 -30.35
N ARG A 572 8.94 10.82 -31.34
CA ARG A 572 9.56 11.96 -31.99
C ARG A 572 8.86 12.14 -33.33
N THR A 573 8.16 13.24 -33.52
CA THR A 573 7.59 13.59 -34.82
C THR A 573 8.16 14.94 -35.23
N THR A 574 8.89 14.95 -36.35
CA THR A 574 9.24 16.20 -37.01
C THR A 574 7.99 16.66 -37.74
N MET A 575 7.37 17.74 -37.25
CA MET A 575 6.26 18.35 -37.96
C MET A 575 6.82 19.40 -38.92
N HIS A 576 6.89 19.06 -40.21
CA HIS A 576 7.08 20.06 -41.27
C HIS A 576 5.81 20.92 -41.51
N TRP A 577 4.80 20.81 -40.63
CA TRP A 577 3.46 21.40 -40.79
C TRP A 577 3.44 22.93 -40.63
N LEU A 578 4.49 23.51 -40.03
CA LEU A 578 4.54 24.96 -39.79
C LEU A 578 4.54 25.81 -41.05
N GLU A 579 5.08 25.29 -42.16
CA GLU A 579 4.99 25.98 -43.44
C GLU A 579 3.53 26.10 -43.92
N ASN A 580 2.67 25.11 -43.66
CA ASN A 580 1.29 25.12 -44.15
C ASN A 580 0.33 25.93 -43.26
N VAL A 581 0.54 25.98 -41.95
CA VAL A 581 -0.28 26.81 -41.03
C VAL A 581 0.03 28.28 -41.21
N MET A 582 1.31 28.64 -41.31
CA MET A 582 1.71 30.01 -41.60
C MET A 582 1.18 30.46 -42.97
N THR A 583 1.11 29.57 -43.98
CA THR A 583 0.48 29.93 -45.26
C THR A 583 -1.05 29.95 -45.26
N ALA A 584 -1.71 29.18 -44.39
CA ALA A 584 -3.17 29.12 -44.34
C ALA A 584 -3.77 30.32 -43.58
N ASP A 585 -3.14 30.78 -42.50
CA ASP A 585 -3.57 31.99 -41.79
C ASP A 585 -3.08 33.28 -42.46
N CYS A 586 -1.94 33.28 -43.19
CA CYS A 586 -1.58 34.39 -44.09
C CYS A 586 -2.41 34.45 -45.38
N ALA A 587 -3.31 33.49 -45.64
CA ALA A 587 -4.28 33.56 -46.73
C ALA A 587 -5.67 34.04 -46.26
N VAL A 588 -5.85 34.26 -44.95
CA VAL A 588 -7.11 34.72 -44.32
C VAL A 588 -6.94 36.07 -43.59
N GLN A 589 -5.75 36.68 -43.63
CA GLN A 589 -5.52 38.11 -43.44
C GLN A 589 -5.10 38.75 -44.75
#